data_AF-A0A497S836-F1
#
_entry.id   AF-A0A497S836-F1
#
_cell.length_a   1.000
_cell.length_b   1.000
_cell.length_c   1.000
_cell.angle_alpha   90.00
_cell.angle_beta   90.00
_cell.angle_gamma   90.00
#
_symmetry.space_group_name_H-M   'P 1'
#
loop_
_entity.id
_entity.type
_entity.pdbx_description
1 polymer ?
#
loop_
_entity_poly.entity_id
_entity_poly.type
_entity_poly.pdbx_seq_one_letter_code
_entity_poly.pdbx_strand_id
1 'polypeptide(L)' 'MNIKNFINQCRRVLLVASKPDKDVFKMSLKITALGMIVIGLIGFAVFMIFQLIGGF' A
#
# COMPACT_ATOMS: atom_id res chain seq x y z
N MET A 1 -28.32 5.17 21.87
CA MET A 1 -27.11 5.94 21.48
C MET A 1 -27.29 6.40 20.04
N ASN A 2 -27.35 7.71 19.79
CA ASN A 2 -27.74 8.28 18.49
C ASN A 2 -26.61 8.16 17.45
N ILE A 3 -26.87 7.47 16.32
CA ILE A 3 -25.96 7.36 15.16
C ILE A 3 -25.53 8.75 14.64
N LYS A 4 -26.42 9.75 14.70
CA LYS A 4 -26.11 11.12 14.28
C LYS A 4 -24.91 11.72 15.03
N ASN A 5 -24.78 11.41 16.31
CA ASN A 5 -23.67 11.92 17.13
C ASN A 5 -22.37 11.20 16.76
N PHE A 6 -22.42 9.89 16.47
CA PHE A 6 -21.26 9.12 16.03
C PHE A 6 -20.69 9.63 14.71
N ILE A 7 -21.55 9.87 13.71
CA ILE A 7 -21.14 10.43 12.41
C ILE A 7 -20.49 11.82 12.59
N ASN A 8 -21.04 12.66 13.47
CA ASN A 8 -20.50 13.99 13.73
C ASN A 8 -19.11 13.93 14.41
N GLN A 9 -18.86 12.94 15.27
CA GLN A 9 -17.53 12.70 15.86
C GLN A 9 -16.54 12.18 14.82
N CYS A 10 -16.94 11.23 13.96
CA CYS A 10 -16.09 10.75 12.86
C CYS A 10 -15.66 11.90 11.93
N ARG A 11 -16.56 12.84 11.64
CA ARG A 11 -16.24 14.03 10.83
C ARG A 11 -15.16 14.90 11.48
N ARG A 12 -15.19 15.09 12.80
CA ARG A 12 -14.14 15.84 13.52
C ARG A 12 -12.78 15.16 13.42
N VAL A 13 -12.73 13.83 13.55
CA VAL A 13 -11.50 13.06 13.42
C VAL A 13 -10.91 13.17 12.00
N LEU A 14 -11.75 13.05 10.97
CA LEU A 14 -11.33 13.20 9.57
C LEU A 14 -10.82 14.62 9.24
N LEU A 15 -11.33 15.65 9.92
CA LEU A 15 -10.85 17.03 9.76
C LEU A 15 -9.49 17.26 10.45
N VAL A 16 -9.19 16.54 11.53
CA VAL A 16 -7.89 16.61 12.23
C VAL A 16 -6.82 15.77 11.52
N ALA A 17 -7.22 14.74 10.76
CA ALA A 17 -6.30 13.96 9.94
C ALA A 17 -5.63 14.87 8.89
N SER A 18 -4.33 15.10 9.07
CA SER A 18 -3.55 15.96 8.18
C SER A 18 -3.40 15.28 6.82
N LYS A 19 -3.83 15.95 5.75
CA LYS A 19 -3.62 15.47 4.38
C LYS A 19 -2.11 15.39 4.14
N PRO A 20 -1.58 14.23 3.69
CA PRO A 20 -0.14 14.10 3.47
C PRO A 20 0.31 15.09 2.39
N ASP A 21 1.47 15.70 2.64
CA ASP A 21 2.11 16.58 1.67
C ASP A 21 2.46 15.79 0.40
N LYS A 22 2.33 16.45 -0.77
CA LYS A 22 2.51 15.80 -2.07
C LYS A 22 3.93 15.27 -2.26
N ASP A 23 4.93 15.90 -1.66
CA ASP A 23 6.33 15.51 -1.83
C ASP A 23 6.67 14.30 -0.98
N VAL A 24 6.22 14.27 0.28
CA VAL A 24 6.35 13.11 1.16
C VAL A 24 5.58 11.91 0.59
N PHE A 25 4.38 12.13 0.06
CA PHE A 25 3.60 11.07 -0.58
C PHE A 25 4.34 10.45 -1.78
N LYS A 26 4.91 11.29 -2.68
CA LYS A 26 5.69 10.81 -3.82
C LYS A 26 6.96 10.07 -3.38
N MET A 27 7.62 10.53 -2.33
CA MET A 27 8.83 9.88 -1.81
C MET A 27 8.51 8.48 -1.26
N SER A 28 7.52 8.38 -0.38
CA SER A 28 7.06 7.08 0.14
C SER A 28 6.58 6.14 -0.97
N LEU A 29 5.83 6.66 -1.94
CA LEU A 29 5.35 5.88 -3.07
C LEU A 29 6.50 5.30 -3.90
N LYS A 30 7.53 6.10 -4.20
CA LYS A 30 8.71 5.64 -4.93
C LYS A 30 9.45 4.54 -4.18
N ILE A 31 9.66 4.71 -2.87
CA ILE A 31 10.38 3.73 -2.04
C ILE A 31 9.61 2.40 -1.98
N THR A 32 8.30 2.45 -1.71
CA THR A 32 7.46 1.25 -1.66
C THR A 32 7.35 0.56 -3.02
N ALA A 33 7.19 1.33 -4.11
CA ALA A 33 7.14 0.77 -5.46
C ALA A 33 8.44 0.06 -5.83
N LEU A 34 9.59 0.64 -5.44
CA LEU A 34 10.90 0.05 -5.69
C LEU A 34 11.08 -1.25 -4.92
N GLY A 35 10.66 -1.29 -3.64
CA GLY A 35 10.66 -2.53 -2.85
C GLY A 35 9.76 -3.62 -3.45
N MET A 36 8.56 -3.24 -3.93
CA MET A 36 7.62 -4.19 -4.52
C MET A 36 8.12 -4.78 -5.84
N ILE A 37 8.82 -3.98 -6.67
CA ILE A 37 9.47 -4.47 -7.89
C ILE A 37 10.57 -5.48 -7.56
N VAL A 38 11.43 -5.19 -6.58
CA VAL A 38 12.53 -6.09 -6.20
C VAL A 38 11.98 -7.43 -5.69
N ILE A 39 11.02 -7.40 -4.78
CA ILE A 39 10.40 -8.63 -4.24
C ILE A 39 9.66 -9.39 -5.35
N GLY A 40 8.94 -8.66 -6.22
CA GLY A 40 8.23 -9.24 -7.36
C GLY A 40 9.17 -9.94 -8.35
N LEU A 41 10.32 -9.34 -8.66
CA LEU A 41 11.33 -9.95 -9.53
C LEU A 41 11.95 -11.21 -8.92
N ILE A 42 12.21 -11.21 -7.61
CA ILE A 42 12.72 -12.39 -6.92
C ILE A 42 11.69 -13.52 -6.95
N GLY A 43 10.43 -13.23 -6.62
CA GLY A 43 9.34 -14.20 -6.69
C GLY A 43 9.10 -14.70 -8.11
N PHE A 44 9.19 -13.81 -9.11
CA PHE A 44 9.06 -14.15 -10.52
C PHE A 44 10.21 -15.03 -11.00
N ALA A 45 11.46 -14.76 -10.59
CA ALA A 45 12.61 -15.59 -10.92
C ALA A 45 12.45 -17.00 -10.34
N VAL A 46 12.02 -17.11 -9.08
CA VAL A 46 11.73 -18.41 -8.46
C VAL A 46 10.61 -19.12 -9.22
N PHE A 47 9.49 -18.46 -9.49
CA PHE A 47 8.38 -19.03 -10.26
C PHE A 47 8.82 -19.52 -11.63
N MET A 48 9.62 -18.73 -12.35
CA MET A 48 10.13 -19.10 -13.68
C MET A 48 11.03 -20.34 -13.63
N ILE A 49 11.92 -20.43 -12.63
CA ILE A 49 12.78 -21.60 -12.43
C ILE A 49 11.94 -22.83 -12.10
N PHE A 50 10.93 -22.70 -11.23
CA PHE A 50 10.01 -23.79 -10.91
C PHE A 50 9.17 -24.22 -12.11
N GLN A 51 8.72 -23.30 -12.95
CA GLN A 51 7.96 -23.60 -14.18
C GLN A 51 8.83 -24.35 -15.22
N LEU A 52 10.11 -24.00 -15.31
CA LEU A 52 11.06 -24.63 -16.25
C LEU A 52 11.55 -26.00 -15.78
N ILE A 53 11.86 -26.14 -14.49
CA ILE A 53 12.38 -27.39 -13.91
C ILE A 53 11.24 -28.35 -13.57
N GLY A 54 10.15 -27.83 -13.02
CA GLY A 54 8.92 -28.57 -12.75
C GLY A 54 8.02 -28.69 -13.97
N GLY A 55 8.59 -28.72 -15.18
CA GLY A 55 7.86 -28.96 -16.43
C GLY A 55 7.23 -30.36 -16.45
N PHE A 56 6.13 -30.51 -15.71
CA PHE A 56 5.07 -31.51 -15.82
C PHE A 56 3.74 -30.85 -15.44
#